data_AF-A0AB36YHY8-F1
#
_entry.id   AF-A0AB36YHY8-F1
#
_cell.length_a   1.000
_cell.length_b   1.000
_cell.length_c   1.000
_cell.angle_alpha   90.00
_cell.angle_beta   90.00
_cell.angle_gamma   90.00
#
_symmetry.space_group_name_H-M   'P 1'
#
loop_
_entity.id
_entity.type
_entity.pdbx_description
1 polymer ?
#
loop_
_entity_poly.entity_id
_entity_poly.type
_entity_poly.pdbx_seq_one_letter_code
_entity_poly.pdbx_strand_id
1 'polypeptide(L)'
;VVARLRDAGAVILGLTNMHEGAFGAVTDNPWFGRTHNPWRHDYSAGGSSGGSAAATAAGLCAAALGSDTLGSVRIPSSLCGVFGHK
;
A
#
# COMPACT_ATOMS: atom_id res chain seq x y z
N VAL A 1 0.01 -14.84 -6.39
CA VAL A 1 0.32 -13.79 -7.39
C VAL A 1 1.82 -13.54 -7.55
N VAL A 2 2.58 -13.38 -6.45
CA VAL A 2 4.03 -13.09 -6.51
C VAL A 2 4.84 -14.06 -7.38
N ALA A 3 4.62 -15.39 -7.27
CA ALA A 3 5.30 -16.38 -8.13
C ALA A 3 5.08 -16.09 -9.62
N ARG A 4 3.83 -15.88 -10.06
CA ARG A 4 3.51 -15.54 -11.45
C ARG A 4 4.15 -14.23 -11.93
N LEU A 5 4.33 -13.25 -11.04
CA LEU A 5 5.04 -12.01 -11.39
C LEU A 5 6.53 -12.24 -11.58
N ARG A 6 7.16 -13.07 -10.72
CA ARG A 6 8.56 -13.48 -10.89
C ARG A 6 8.77 -14.25 -12.20
N ASP A 7 7.87 -15.19 -12.50
CA ASP A 7 7.90 -15.95 -13.76
C ASP A 7 7.75 -15.04 -14.99
N ALA A 8 7.01 -13.94 -14.86
CA ALA A 8 6.87 -12.91 -15.90
C ALA A 8 8.04 -11.90 -15.96
N GLY A 9 9.09 -12.07 -15.13
CA GLY A 9 10.29 -11.22 -15.13
C GLY A 9 10.22 -9.99 -14.22
N ALA A 10 9.23 -9.88 -13.33
CA ALA A 10 9.16 -8.77 -12.38
C ALA A 10 10.23 -8.92 -11.27
N VAL A 11 10.86 -7.81 -10.91
CA VAL A 11 11.78 -7.72 -9.78
C VAL A 11 11.00 -7.37 -8.50
N ILE A 12 11.13 -8.19 -7.46
CA ILE A 12 10.47 -7.95 -6.17
C ILE A 12 11.39 -7.13 -5.28
N LEU A 13 11.06 -5.84 -5.11
CA LEU A 13 11.90 -4.89 -4.36
C LEU A 13 11.84 -5.10 -2.84
N GLY A 14 10.69 -5.52 -2.31
CA GLY A 14 10.52 -5.69 -0.87
C GLY A 14 9.06 -5.86 -0.45
N LEU A 15 8.82 -5.66 0.86
CA LEU A 15 7.50 -5.69 1.49
C LEU A 15 7.09 -4.28 1.92
N THR A 16 5.83 -3.93 1.73
CA THR A 16 5.25 -2.66 2.16
C THR A 16 4.52 -2.80 3.49
N ASN A 17 4.46 -1.72 4.26
CA ASN A 17 3.71 -1.68 5.52
C ASN A 17 2.19 -1.76 5.30
N MET A 18 1.46 -2.31 6.27
CA MET A 18 0.00 -2.47 6.22
C MET A 18 -0.64 -2.31 7.60
N HIS A 19 -1.97 -2.15 7.66
CA HIS A 19 -2.66 -2.25 8.95
C HIS A 19 -2.63 -3.71 9.44
N GLU A 20 -2.39 -3.93 10.73
CA GLU A 20 -2.26 -5.27 11.29
C GLU A 20 -3.53 -6.11 11.02
N GLY A 21 -3.34 -7.37 10.62
CA GLY A 21 -4.45 -8.26 10.25
C GLY A 21 -5.27 -7.79 9.04
N ALA A 22 -4.75 -6.83 8.26
CA ALA A 22 -5.50 -6.10 7.24
C ALA A 22 -6.74 -5.35 7.78
N PHE A 23 -6.85 -5.15 9.09
CA PHE A 23 -8.06 -4.70 9.77
C PHE A 23 -7.95 -3.24 10.22
N GLY A 24 -7.99 -2.33 9.26
CA GLY A 24 -8.03 -0.89 9.51
C GLY A 24 -7.74 -0.06 8.27
N ALA A 25 -8.16 1.21 8.28
CA ALA A 25 -8.18 2.06 7.10
C ALA A 25 -7.11 3.17 7.10
N VAL A 26 -6.09 3.07 7.96
CA VAL A 26 -5.06 4.13 8.11
C VAL A 26 -3.62 3.66 8.02
N THR A 27 -3.38 2.34 8.01
CA THR A 27 -2.04 1.73 8.03
C THR A 27 -1.16 2.32 9.13
N ASP A 28 -1.57 2.04 10.37
CA ASP A 28 -0.87 2.38 11.59
C ASP A 28 -0.86 1.12 12.45
N ASN A 29 0.32 0.71 12.90
CA ASN A 29 0.52 -0.52 13.65
C ASN A 29 1.70 -0.34 14.61
N PRO A 30 1.76 -1.12 15.71
CA PRO A 30 2.77 -0.94 16.75
C PRO A 30 4.19 -1.39 16.33
N TRP A 31 4.33 -2.10 15.20
CA TRP A 31 5.58 -2.73 14.80
C TRP A 31 6.46 -1.83 13.93
N PHE A 32 5.84 -1.14 12.97
CA PHE A 32 6.51 -0.28 12.01
C PHE A 32 6.02 1.18 12.07
N GLY A 33 5.00 1.44 12.88
CA GLY A 33 4.36 2.74 12.98
C GLY A 33 3.48 3.07 11.77
N ARG A 34 3.04 4.33 11.75
CA ARG A 34 2.15 4.88 10.75
C ARG A 34 2.84 5.08 9.40
N THR A 35 2.20 4.61 8.33
CA THR A 35 2.55 5.06 6.98
C THR A 35 1.93 6.41 6.70
N HIS A 36 2.76 7.39 6.38
CA HIS A 36 2.32 8.75 6.06
C HIS A 36 1.94 8.88 4.58
N ASN A 37 1.01 9.78 4.29
CA ASN A 37 0.63 10.14 2.94
C ASN A 37 1.79 10.87 2.25
N PRO A 38 2.25 10.43 1.05
CA PRO A 38 3.37 11.07 0.36
C PRO A 38 3.13 12.53 -0.02
N TRP A 39 1.86 12.95 -0.18
CA TRP A 39 1.52 14.33 -0.52
C TRP A 39 1.54 15.27 0.68
N ARG A 40 1.43 14.72 1.90
CA ARG A 40 1.46 15.50 3.14
C ARG A 40 1.86 14.63 4.33
N HIS A 41 3.05 14.90 4.86
CA HIS A 41 3.51 14.25 6.09
C HIS A 41 2.51 14.45 7.24
N ASP A 42 2.52 13.54 8.21
CA ASP A 42 1.52 13.39 9.29
C ASP A 42 0.06 13.07 8.91
N TYR A 43 -0.28 13.00 7.64
CA TYR A 43 -1.60 12.52 7.18
C TYR A 43 -1.56 11.02 6.90
N SER A 44 -2.71 10.35 7.07
CA SER A 44 -2.83 8.92 6.78
C SER A 44 -2.70 8.63 5.29
N ALA A 45 -1.96 7.58 4.94
CA ALA A 45 -1.92 7.02 3.58
C ALA A 45 -3.19 6.23 3.21
N GLY A 46 -4.14 6.08 4.13
CA GLY A 46 -5.26 5.14 4.01
C GLY A 46 -4.83 3.71 4.36
N GLY A 47 -5.72 2.75 4.19
CA GLY A 47 -5.42 1.36 4.54
C GLY A 47 -6.53 0.38 4.17
N SER A 48 -6.28 -0.93 4.36
CA SER A 48 -5.11 -1.47 5.06
C SER A 48 -3.83 -1.55 4.22
N SER A 49 -3.89 -1.39 2.89
CA SER A 49 -2.72 -1.42 2.00
C SER A 49 -2.03 -0.06 1.81
N GLY A 50 -1.97 0.77 2.87
CA GLY A 50 -1.43 2.13 2.80
C GLY A 50 0.02 2.21 2.35
N GLY A 51 0.88 1.27 2.77
CA GLY A 51 2.27 1.22 2.32
C GLY A 51 2.40 0.99 0.82
N SER A 52 1.52 0.18 0.23
CA SER A 52 1.51 -0.10 -1.22
C SER A 52 1.13 1.14 -2.03
N ALA A 53 0.09 1.86 -1.62
CA ALA A 53 -0.31 3.09 -2.30
C ALA A 53 0.72 4.20 -2.09
N ALA A 54 1.24 4.37 -0.88
CA ALA A 54 2.25 5.38 -0.57
C ALA A 54 3.57 5.14 -1.34
N ALA A 55 4.05 3.90 -1.39
CA ALA A 55 5.27 3.58 -2.14
C ALA A 55 5.13 3.83 -3.64
N THR A 56 3.96 3.51 -4.21
CA THR A 56 3.66 3.80 -5.62
C THR A 56 3.58 5.31 -5.87
N ALA A 57 2.84 6.05 -5.03
CA ALA A 57 2.66 7.49 -5.16
C ALA A 57 3.97 8.28 -4.97
N ALA A 58 4.86 7.80 -4.10
CA ALA A 58 6.18 8.38 -3.87
C ALA A 58 7.23 8.01 -4.95
N GLY A 59 6.86 7.20 -5.96
CA GLY A 59 7.78 6.77 -7.02
C GLY A 59 8.84 5.76 -6.58
N LEU A 60 8.63 5.06 -5.46
CA LEU A 60 9.57 4.05 -4.95
C LEU A 60 9.45 2.71 -5.70
N CYS A 61 8.31 2.46 -6.34
CA CYS A 61 8.10 1.33 -7.23
C CYS A 61 7.13 1.69 -8.37
N ALA A 62 7.19 0.95 -9.48
CA ALA A 62 6.28 1.14 -10.61
C ALA A 62 4.85 0.62 -10.32
N ALA A 63 4.74 -0.40 -9.47
CA ALA A 63 3.47 -0.95 -9.00
C ALA A 63 3.67 -1.66 -7.66
N ALA A 64 2.61 -1.75 -6.87
CA ALA A 64 2.59 -2.49 -5.61
C ALA A 64 1.34 -3.37 -5.52
N LEU A 65 1.46 -4.47 -4.79
CA LEU A 65 0.32 -5.35 -4.48
C LEU A 65 -0.31 -4.94 -3.15
N GLY A 66 -1.62 -5.11 -3.04
CA GLY A 66 -2.39 -4.98 -1.80
C GLY A 66 -3.52 -5.99 -1.76
N SER A 67 -4.24 -6.04 -0.65
CA SER A 67 -5.49 -6.79 -0.51
C SER A 67 -6.64 -5.83 -0.25
N ASP A 68 -7.85 -6.18 -0.70
CA ASP A 68 -9.05 -5.36 -0.52
C ASP A 68 -10.22 -6.23 -0.06
N THR A 69 -10.50 -6.15 1.24
CA THR A 69 -11.66 -6.80 1.86
C THR A 69 -12.83 -5.83 1.97
N LEU A 70 -12.59 -4.62 2.48
CA LEU A 70 -13.59 -3.57 2.70
C LEU A 70 -13.18 -2.22 2.08
N GLY A 71 -12.35 -2.23 1.04
CA GLY A 71 -11.77 -1.02 0.45
C GLY A 71 -10.26 -0.90 0.64
N SER A 72 -9.59 -1.94 1.13
CA SER A 72 -8.19 -1.85 1.55
C SER A 72 -7.16 -1.60 0.44
N VAL A 73 -7.55 -1.66 -0.84
CA VAL A 73 -6.76 -1.12 -1.97
C VAL A 73 -7.33 0.23 -2.42
N ARG A 74 -8.66 0.34 -2.54
CA ARG A 74 -9.31 1.53 -3.11
C ARG A 74 -9.20 2.77 -2.22
N ILE A 75 -9.33 2.64 -0.90
CA ILE A 75 -9.19 3.72 0.08
C ILE A 75 -7.77 4.33 0.00
N PRO A 76 -6.67 3.56 0.19
CA PRO A 76 -5.34 4.15 0.13
C PRO A 76 -4.98 4.65 -1.27
N SER A 77 -5.50 4.03 -2.33
CA SER A 77 -5.31 4.53 -3.71
C SER A 77 -5.93 5.92 -3.91
N SER A 78 -7.15 6.12 -3.41
CA SER A 78 -7.82 7.43 -3.42
C SER A 78 -7.05 8.48 -2.62
N LEU A 79 -6.64 8.14 -1.39
CA LEU A 79 -5.93 9.07 -0.50
C LEU A 79 -4.52 9.41 -1.00
N CYS A 80 -3.81 8.46 -1.61
CA CYS A 80 -2.47 8.67 -2.15
C CYS A 80 -2.47 9.10 -3.63
N GLY A 81 -3.64 9.34 -4.25
CA GLY A 81 -3.71 9.85 -5.62
C GLY A 81 -3.14 8.90 -6.69
N VAL A 82 -3.29 7.58 -6.50
CA VAL A 82 -2.85 6.55 -7.45
C VAL A 82 -4.02 5.68 -7.92
N PHE A 83 -3.85 5.02 -9.06
CA PHE A 83 -4.83 4.05 -9.53
C PHE A 83 -4.73 2.74 -8.74
N GLY A 84 -5.88 2.20 -8.31
CA GLY A 84 -5.97 0.91 -7.64
C GLY A 84 -7.12 0.07 -8.17
N HIS A 85 -6.86 -1.21 -8.43
CA HIS A 85 -7.85 -2.18 -8.90
C HIS A 85 -8.04 -3.31 -7.87
N LYS A 86 -9.26 -3.85 -7.80
CA LYS A 86 -9.63 -4.93 -6.87
C LYS A 86 -10.11 -6.17 -7.63
#